data_AF-A0A2E2VES8-F1
#
_entry.id   AF-A0A2E2VES8-F1
#
_cell.length_a   1.000
_cell.length_b   1.000
_cell.length_c   1.000
_cell.angle_alpha   90.00
_cell.angle_beta   90.00
_cell.angle_gamma   90.00
#
_symmetry.space_group_name_H-M   'P 1'
#
loop_
_entity.id
_entity.type
_entity.pdbx_description
1 polymer ?
#
loop_
_entity_poly.entity_id
_entity_poly.type
_entity_poly.pdbx_seq_one_letter_code
_entity_poly.pdbx_strand_id
1 'polypeptide(L)'
;MVEVRMRDAFVISLVISLMVLVMSSMMAFFATGMTEEAIQPALRTGLVLGIGVGSVVLLFSLARVRDHAEKGQAREESRAAEVEALRIEMAYLSSETDGAWNVEERIRRERGVLTFDMHGLNAPMAAGATERLLAIRQNLKRVRVVTGRGEILHENSADPGIRPAVLQRLRIGAEAVDWQVLEKAGSITLRPMGTAPTKIQRVRRFVFFVIPMCTIMGFTFRDLAGSTLEEQGLAFGIGSGLLLTALLSSYRDRSG
;
A
#
# COMPACT_ATOMS: atom_id res chain seq x y z
N MET A 1 8.27 4.70 -14.56
CA MET A 1 7.50 5.91 -14.19
C MET A 1 8.48 7.06 -14.15
N VAL A 2 8.21 8.16 -14.85
CA VAL A 2 9.09 9.35 -14.84
C VAL A 2 8.99 9.98 -13.45
N GLU A 3 10.11 10.10 -12.75
CA GLU A 3 10.17 10.78 -11.46
C GLU A 3 10.02 12.28 -11.68
N VAL A 4 9.02 12.88 -11.04
CA VAL A 4 8.81 14.33 -11.07
C VAL A 4 9.97 14.99 -10.32
N ARG A 5 10.84 15.66 -11.06
CA ARG A 5 12.00 16.36 -10.50
C ARG A 5 11.57 17.74 -9.99
N MET A 6 12.41 18.34 -9.16
CA MET A 6 12.22 19.73 -8.68
C MET A 6 11.97 20.70 -9.84
N ARG A 7 12.65 20.51 -10.97
CA ARG A 7 12.44 21.29 -12.19
C ARG A 7 11.02 21.17 -12.73
N ASP A 8 10.43 19.98 -12.68
CA ASP A 8 9.07 19.74 -13.18
C ASP A 8 8.03 20.40 -12.27
N ALA A 9 8.25 20.40 -10.95
CA ALA A 9 7.42 21.13 -10.00
C ALA A 9 7.36 22.63 -10.31
N PHE A 10 8.52 23.26 -10.56
CA PHE A 10 8.61 24.66 -10.97
C PHE A 10 7.93 24.95 -12.31
N VAL A 11 8.16 24.09 -13.32
CA VAL A 11 7.55 24.27 -14.65
C VAL A 11 6.03 24.14 -14.58
N ILE A 12 5.51 23.14 -13.87
CA ILE A 12 4.07 22.93 -13.71
C ILE A 12 3.44 24.11 -12.98
N SER A 13 4.04 24.59 -11.87
CA SER A 13 3.51 25.74 -11.15
C SER A 13 3.52 27.01 -11.98
N LEU A 14 4.57 27.22 -12.80
CA LEU A 14 4.69 28.39 -13.67
C LEU A 14 3.63 28.38 -14.78
N VAL A 15 3.44 27.22 -15.43
CA VAL A 15 2.42 27.06 -16.49
C VAL A 15 1.02 27.30 -15.92
N ILE A 16 0.70 26.69 -14.77
CA ILE A 16 -0.62 26.87 -14.12
C ILE A 16 -0.80 28.33 -13.68
N SER A 17 0.23 28.96 -13.13
CA SER A 17 0.20 30.39 -12.76
C SER A 17 -0.12 31.28 -13.96
N LEU A 18 0.52 31.03 -15.11
CA LEU A 18 0.29 31.78 -16.33
C LEU A 18 -1.12 31.53 -16.90
N MET A 19 -1.60 30.29 -16.88
CA MET A 19 -2.95 29.96 -17.32
C MET A 19 -4.01 30.65 -16.47
N VAL A 20 -3.88 30.61 -15.15
CA VAL A 20 -4.80 31.30 -14.22
C VAL A 20 -4.74 32.80 -14.44
N LEU A 21 -3.55 33.37 -14.62
CA LEU A 21 -3.39 34.80 -14.93
C LEU A 21 -4.21 35.19 -16.15
N VAL A 22 -4.02 34.48 -17.27
CA VAL A 22 -4.72 34.80 -18.53
C VAL A 22 -6.23 34.63 -18.37
N MET A 23 -6.70 33.51 -17.82
CA MET A 23 -8.14 33.26 -17.68
C MET A 23 -8.81 34.24 -16.72
N SER A 24 -8.19 34.52 -15.58
CA SER A 24 -8.73 35.45 -14.58
C SER A 24 -8.69 36.90 -15.06
N SER A 25 -7.67 37.30 -15.82
CA SER A 25 -7.63 38.62 -16.47
C SER A 25 -8.74 38.77 -17.51
N MET A 26 -8.96 37.77 -18.37
CA MET A 26 -10.06 37.82 -19.34
C MET A 26 -11.42 37.86 -18.65
N MET A 27 -11.62 37.03 -17.63
CA MET A 27 -12.88 36.97 -16.89
C MET A 27 -13.18 38.30 -16.16
N ALA A 28 -12.17 38.91 -15.55
CA ALA A 28 -12.29 40.23 -14.92
C ALA A 28 -12.60 41.32 -15.95
N PHE A 29 -11.93 41.32 -17.10
CA PHE A 29 -12.16 42.29 -18.18
C PHE A 29 -13.59 42.22 -18.75
N PHE A 30 -14.10 41.00 -18.94
CA PHE A 30 -15.49 40.79 -19.38
C PHE A 30 -16.51 41.23 -18.32
N ALA A 31 -16.24 40.93 -17.05
CA ALA A 31 -17.13 41.32 -15.96
C ALA A 31 -17.26 42.85 -15.81
N THR A 32 -16.24 43.60 -16.21
CA THR A 32 -16.19 45.07 -16.13
C THR A 32 -16.67 45.80 -17.40
N GLY A 33 -17.18 45.07 -18.40
CA GLY A 33 -17.75 45.69 -19.61
C GLY A 33 -16.75 46.15 -20.67
N MET A 34 -15.50 45.65 -20.62
CA MET A 34 -14.48 45.82 -21.66
C MET A 34 -14.09 47.28 -22.02
N THR A 35 -14.10 48.18 -21.03
CA THR A 35 -13.61 49.55 -21.21
C THR A 35 -12.08 49.62 -21.13
N GLU A 36 -11.48 50.63 -21.75
CA GLU A 36 -10.02 50.84 -21.74
C GLU A 36 -9.48 51.03 -20.30
N GLU A 37 -10.26 51.70 -19.46
CA GLU A 37 -9.98 51.90 -18.02
C GLU A 37 -9.98 50.58 -17.22
N ALA A 38 -10.65 49.54 -17.71
CA ALA A 38 -10.75 48.25 -17.04
C ALA A 38 -9.58 47.30 -17.31
N ILE A 39 -8.72 47.61 -18.29
CA ILE A 39 -7.59 46.74 -18.70
C ILE A 39 -6.60 46.56 -17.55
N GLN A 40 -6.16 47.66 -16.92
CA GLN A 40 -5.21 47.62 -15.82
C GLN A 40 -5.72 46.85 -14.59
N PRO A 41 -6.93 47.10 -14.06
CA PRO A 41 -7.46 46.35 -12.93
C PRO A 41 -7.69 44.87 -13.27
N ALA A 42 -8.13 44.53 -14.48
CA ALA A 42 -8.27 43.13 -14.91
C ALA A 42 -6.92 42.38 -14.97
N LEU A 43 -5.87 43.03 -15.46
CA LEU A 43 -4.50 42.50 -15.43
C LEU A 43 -4.00 42.30 -14.01
N ARG A 44 -4.23 43.27 -13.11
CA ARG A 44 -3.86 43.14 -11.68
C ARG A 44 -4.57 41.96 -11.02
N THR A 45 -5.87 41.79 -11.27
CA THR A 45 -6.64 40.67 -10.71
C THR A 45 -6.10 39.33 -11.19
N GLY A 46 -5.83 39.18 -12.49
CA GLY A 46 -5.21 37.96 -13.01
C GLY A 46 -3.81 37.71 -12.45
N LEU A 47 -2.99 38.75 -12.30
CA LEU A 47 -1.65 38.63 -11.73
C LEU A 47 -1.69 38.18 -10.27
N VAL A 48 -2.57 38.75 -9.44
CA VAL A 48 -2.74 38.35 -8.03
C VAL A 48 -3.20 36.88 -7.93
N LEU A 49 -4.21 36.50 -8.72
CA LEU A 49 -4.72 35.13 -8.71
C LEU A 49 -3.71 34.13 -9.27
N GLY A 50 -3.00 34.49 -10.34
CA GLY A 50 -1.95 33.68 -10.95
C GLY A 50 -0.79 33.41 -10.00
N ILE A 51 -0.28 34.44 -9.32
CA ILE A 51 0.79 34.28 -8.31
C ILE A 51 0.29 33.45 -7.13
N GLY A 52 -0.93 33.71 -6.63
CA GLY A 52 -1.50 32.99 -5.51
C GLY A 52 -1.64 31.49 -5.79
N VAL A 53 -2.32 31.13 -6.87
CA VAL A 53 -2.52 29.72 -7.25
C VAL A 53 -1.19 29.05 -7.62
N GLY A 54 -0.33 29.74 -8.36
CA GLY A 54 1.01 29.24 -8.70
C GLY A 54 1.85 28.89 -7.47
N SER A 55 1.82 29.76 -6.44
CA SER A 55 2.55 29.55 -5.19
C SER A 55 2.02 28.35 -4.41
N VAL A 56 0.70 28.17 -4.32
CA VAL A 56 0.09 27.02 -3.65
C VAL A 56 0.47 25.71 -4.35
N VAL A 57 0.39 25.68 -5.69
CA VAL A 57 0.77 24.51 -6.48
C VAL A 57 2.25 24.21 -6.34
N LEU A 58 3.12 25.22 -6.34
CA LEU A 58 4.56 25.05 -6.13
C LEU A 58 4.85 24.45 -4.75
N LEU A 59 4.26 25.01 -3.68
CA LEU A 59 4.45 24.48 -2.33
C LEU A 59 4.00 23.03 -2.21
N PHE A 60 2.83 22.69 -2.77
CA PHE A 60 2.31 21.33 -2.72
C PHE A 60 3.16 20.35 -3.53
N SER A 61 3.60 20.75 -4.72
CA SER A 61 4.45 19.91 -5.58
C SER A 61 5.84 19.69 -4.98
N LEU A 62 6.46 20.72 -4.40
CA LEU A 62 7.73 20.61 -3.67
C LEU A 62 7.61 19.71 -2.44
N ALA A 63 6.55 19.89 -1.64
CA ALA A 63 6.27 19.03 -0.49
C ALA A 63 6.11 17.56 -0.92
N ARG A 64 5.43 17.31 -2.04
CA ARG A 64 5.24 15.97 -2.59
C ARG A 64 6.55 15.35 -3.09
N VAL A 65 7.42 16.11 -3.75
CA VAL A 65 8.74 15.64 -4.22
C VAL A 65 9.61 15.25 -3.01
N ARG A 66 9.64 16.09 -1.98
CA ARG A 66 10.36 15.83 -0.74
C ARG A 66 9.83 14.58 -0.02
N ASP A 67 8.52 14.50 0.15
CA ASP A 67 7.86 13.36 0.78
C ASP A 67 8.12 12.05 0.00
N HIS A 68 8.22 12.09 -1.33
CA HIS A 68 8.63 10.92 -2.12
C HIS A 68 10.07 10.50 -1.86
N ALA A 69 11.00 11.46 -1.74
CA ALA A 69 12.41 11.19 -1.46
C ALA A 69 12.59 10.63 -0.04
N GLU A 70 11.96 11.25 0.96
CA GLU A 70 11.98 10.80 2.36
C GLU A 70 11.33 9.41 2.50
N LYS A 71 10.18 9.17 1.86
CA LYS A 71 9.55 7.84 1.82
C LYS A 71 10.40 6.81 1.08
N GLY A 72 11.18 7.21 0.08
CA GLY A 72 12.11 6.36 -0.63
C GLY A 72 13.22 5.84 0.30
N GLN A 73 13.90 6.76 0.97
CA GLN A 73 14.98 6.45 1.93
C GLN A 73 14.47 5.63 3.12
N ALA A 74 13.38 6.08 3.76
CA ALA A 74 12.77 5.35 4.87
C ALA A 74 12.32 3.93 4.46
N ARG A 75 11.90 3.75 3.20
CA ARG A 75 11.57 2.42 2.67
C ARG A 75 12.80 1.55 2.48
N GLU A 76 13.93 2.10 2.05
CA GLU A 76 15.18 1.35 1.91
C GLU A 76 15.75 0.95 3.28
N GLU A 77 15.74 1.86 4.24
CA GLU A 77 16.13 1.59 5.63
C GLU A 77 15.24 0.52 6.26
N SER A 78 13.92 0.66 6.15
CA SER A 78 12.96 -0.36 6.61
C SER A 78 13.22 -1.71 5.93
N ARG A 79 13.55 -1.71 4.63
CA ARG A 79 13.83 -2.94 3.89
C ARG A 79 15.11 -3.63 4.33
N ALA A 80 16.15 -2.87 4.67
CA ALA A 80 17.41 -3.37 5.19
C ALA A 80 17.22 -3.92 6.62
N ALA A 81 16.49 -3.19 7.47
CA ALA A 81 16.13 -3.64 8.81
C ALA A 81 15.34 -4.96 8.80
N GLU A 82 14.41 -5.15 7.85
CA GLU A 82 13.67 -6.43 7.69
C GLU A 82 14.62 -7.61 7.37
N VAL A 83 15.65 -7.38 6.53
CA VAL A 83 16.64 -8.41 6.19
C VAL A 83 17.47 -8.75 7.41
N GLU A 84 17.97 -7.72 8.10
CA GLU A 84 18.82 -7.89 9.27
C GLU A 84 18.09 -8.60 10.41
N ALA A 85 16.85 -8.20 10.69
CA ALA A 85 16.02 -8.84 11.71
C ALA A 85 15.85 -10.35 11.44
N LEU A 86 15.61 -10.74 10.18
CA LEU A 86 15.51 -12.15 9.82
C LEU A 86 16.85 -12.88 9.91
N ARG A 87 17.95 -12.22 9.54
CA ARG A 87 19.30 -12.80 9.61
C ARG A 87 19.73 -13.09 11.04
N ILE A 88 19.53 -12.12 11.94
CA ILE A 88 19.83 -12.28 13.38
C ILE A 88 19.08 -13.50 13.95
N GLU A 89 17.79 -13.61 13.63
CA GLU A 89 16.94 -14.68 14.17
C GLU A 89 17.25 -16.06 13.60
N MET A 90 17.75 -16.12 12.37
CA MET A 90 18.15 -17.35 11.69
C MET A 90 19.64 -17.66 11.81
N ALA A 91 20.43 -16.84 12.52
CA ALA A 91 21.89 -16.99 12.63
C ALA A 91 22.33 -18.37 13.15
N TYR A 92 21.52 -18.96 14.03
CA TYR A 92 21.77 -20.27 14.62
C TYR A 92 21.81 -21.42 13.59
N LEU A 93 21.15 -21.27 12.42
CA LEU A 93 21.14 -22.31 11.39
C LEU A 93 22.52 -22.53 10.78
N SER A 94 23.36 -21.50 10.72
CA SER A 94 24.74 -21.65 10.24
C SER A 94 25.58 -22.50 11.19
N SER A 95 25.37 -22.40 12.51
CA SER A 95 26.01 -23.29 13.46
C SER A 95 25.43 -24.70 13.44
N GLU A 96 24.10 -24.85 13.31
CA GLU A 96 23.44 -26.17 13.33
C GLU A 96 23.73 -27.02 12.08
N THR A 97 24.18 -26.38 11.00
CA THR A 97 24.52 -27.04 9.72
C THR A 97 26.03 -27.12 9.48
N ASP A 98 26.86 -26.87 10.51
CA ASP A 98 28.32 -26.82 10.42
C ASP A 98 28.83 -25.91 9.28
N GLY A 99 28.12 -24.80 9.04
CA GLY A 99 28.44 -23.82 7.99
C GLY A 99 27.94 -24.18 6.58
N ALA A 100 27.30 -25.34 6.39
CA ALA A 100 26.73 -25.71 5.09
C ALA A 100 25.57 -24.79 4.65
N TRP A 101 24.88 -24.17 5.62
CA TRP A 101 23.84 -23.17 5.37
C TRP A 101 24.31 -21.79 5.83
N ASN A 102 24.55 -20.88 4.88
CA ASN A 102 24.98 -19.51 5.18
C ASN A 102 23.80 -18.52 5.16
N VAL A 103 23.60 -17.84 6.30
CA VAL A 103 22.57 -16.80 6.53
C VAL A 103 22.61 -15.68 5.48
N GLU A 104 23.80 -15.20 5.10
CA GLU A 104 23.95 -14.05 4.20
C GLU A 104 23.50 -14.39 2.77
N GLU A 105 23.80 -15.60 2.32
CA GLU A 105 23.46 -16.08 0.99
C GLU A 105 21.98 -16.47 0.89
N ARG A 106 21.46 -17.10 1.94
CA ARG A 106 20.12 -17.71 1.97
C ARG A 106 19.02 -16.74 2.40
N ILE A 107 19.37 -15.63 3.05
CA ILE A 107 18.44 -14.55 3.37
C ILE A 107 18.84 -13.28 2.61
N ARG A 108 18.03 -12.97 1.59
CA ARG A 108 18.29 -11.86 0.67
C ARG A 108 16.99 -11.29 0.11
N ARG A 109 17.04 -10.07 -0.42
CA ARG A 109 15.93 -9.51 -1.20
C ARG A 109 16.09 -9.84 -2.68
N GLU A 110 15.13 -10.57 -3.21
CA GLU A 110 15.04 -10.88 -4.64
C GLU A 110 13.88 -10.12 -5.26
N ARG A 111 14.15 -9.29 -6.27
CA ARG A 111 13.14 -8.50 -6.99
C ARG A 111 12.20 -7.73 -6.03
N GLY A 112 12.78 -7.20 -4.94
CA GLY A 112 12.07 -6.42 -3.92
C GLY A 112 11.32 -7.23 -2.84
N VAL A 113 11.34 -8.56 -2.88
CA VAL A 113 10.71 -9.44 -1.87
C VAL A 113 11.78 -10.08 -0.98
N LEU A 114 11.60 -10.03 0.34
CA LEU A 114 12.47 -10.72 1.28
C LEU A 114 12.31 -12.23 1.07
N THR A 115 13.42 -12.90 0.75
CA THR A 115 13.46 -14.30 0.41
C THR A 115 14.29 -15.04 1.46
N PHE A 116 13.71 -16.10 1.99
CA PHE A 116 14.31 -17.00 2.94
C PHE A 116 14.43 -18.38 2.28
N ASP A 117 15.64 -18.78 1.96
CA ASP A 117 15.93 -20.02 1.26
C ASP A 117 16.27 -21.16 2.23
N MET A 118 15.40 -22.17 2.29
CA MET A 118 15.55 -23.32 3.19
C MET A 118 16.30 -24.49 2.55
N HIS A 119 16.80 -24.37 1.31
CA HIS A 119 17.65 -25.41 0.72
C HIS A 119 18.89 -25.66 1.58
N GLY A 120 19.21 -26.93 1.83
CA GLY A 120 20.31 -27.35 2.71
C GLY A 120 19.90 -27.55 4.17
N LEU A 121 18.65 -27.24 4.53
CA LEU A 121 18.07 -27.62 5.84
C LEU A 121 17.44 -29.01 5.76
N ASN A 122 17.27 -29.66 6.91
CA ASN A 122 16.40 -30.83 7.04
C ASN A 122 14.99 -30.42 7.49
N ALA A 123 14.02 -31.34 7.41
CA ALA A 123 12.64 -31.07 7.78
C ALA A 123 12.45 -30.52 9.21
N PRO A 124 13.10 -31.06 10.27
CA PRO A 124 13.03 -30.49 11.63
C PRO A 124 13.57 -29.06 11.73
N MET A 125 14.74 -28.77 11.15
CA MET A 125 15.35 -27.43 11.15
C MET A 125 14.46 -26.43 10.41
N ALA A 126 13.87 -26.83 9.28
CA ALA A 126 12.95 -25.97 8.53
C ALA A 126 11.65 -25.67 9.29
N ALA A 127 11.12 -26.65 10.03
CA ALA A 127 9.97 -26.43 10.91
C ALA A 127 10.31 -25.47 12.06
N GLY A 128 11.44 -25.65 12.73
CA GLY A 128 11.92 -24.75 13.79
C GLY A 128 12.22 -23.33 13.28
N ALA A 129 12.79 -23.21 12.08
CA ALA A 129 12.99 -21.91 11.44
C ALA A 129 11.65 -21.22 11.10
N THR A 130 10.63 -22.00 10.72
CA THR A 130 9.27 -21.49 10.47
C THR A 130 8.62 -20.99 11.76
N GLU A 131 8.81 -21.66 12.89
CA GLU A 131 8.37 -21.21 14.22
C GLU A 131 8.94 -19.82 14.55
N ARG A 132 10.26 -19.67 14.42
CA ARG A 132 10.95 -18.40 14.70
C ARG A 132 10.53 -17.29 13.73
N LEU A 133 10.34 -17.63 12.46
CA LEU A 133 9.81 -16.72 11.44
C LEU A 133 8.44 -16.15 11.84
N LEU A 134 7.55 -17.00 12.39
CA LEU A 134 6.24 -16.57 12.90
C LEU A 134 6.38 -15.67 14.13
N ALA A 135 7.33 -15.96 15.03
CA ALA A 135 7.56 -15.17 16.25
C ALA A 135 7.96 -13.72 15.94
N ILE A 136 8.75 -13.49 14.89
CA ILE A 136 9.22 -12.16 14.50
C ILE A 136 8.33 -11.46 13.46
N ARG A 137 7.12 -11.94 13.23
CA ARG A 137 6.19 -11.41 12.22
C ARG A 137 6.02 -9.89 12.27
N GLN A 138 6.09 -9.26 13.44
CA GLN A 138 5.90 -7.80 13.55
C GLN A 138 7.00 -7.00 12.85
N ASN A 139 8.19 -7.60 12.71
CA ASN A 139 9.34 -6.98 12.06
C ASN A 139 9.38 -7.28 10.55
N LEU A 140 8.44 -8.08 10.03
CA LEU A 140 8.47 -8.61 8.68
C LEU A 140 7.22 -8.22 7.91
N LYS A 141 7.39 -7.76 6.67
CA LYS A 141 6.28 -7.52 5.75
C LYS A 141 5.98 -8.80 4.98
N ARG A 142 6.40 -8.83 3.71
CA ARG A 142 6.17 -9.96 2.81
C ARG A 142 7.43 -10.81 2.72
N VAL A 143 7.29 -12.09 3.06
CA VAL A 143 8.39 -13.06 3.01
C VAL A 143 8.07 -14.15 1.98
N ARG A 144 9.06 -14.52 1.17
CA ARG A 144 9.03 -15.71 0.33
C ARG A 144 9.92 -16.76 0.95
N VAL A 145 9.35 -17.87 1.36
CA VAL A 145 10.08 -19.04 1.84
C VAL A 145 10.29 -19.98 0.65
N VAL A 146 11.53 -20.33 0.35
CA VAL A 146 11.88 -21.28 -0.72
C VAL A 146 12.11 -22.64 -0.08
N THR A 147 11.21 -23.58 -0.35
CA THR A 147 11.21 -24.93 0.24
C THR A 147 11.62 -26.01 -0.77
N GLY A 148 11.88 -25.62 -2.02
CA GLY A 148 11.98 -26.55 -3.14
C GLY A 148 10.61 -27.13 -3.55
N ARG A 149 10.62 -27.98 -4.58
CA ARG A 149 9.38 -28.53 -5.17
C ARG A 149 8.75 -29.66 -4.35
N GLY A 150 9.50 -30.27 -3.44
CA GLY A 150 9.09 -31.47 -2.69
C GLY A 150 9.43 -32.78 -3.41
N GLU A 151 10.29 -32.71 -4.43
CA GLU A 151 10.78 -33.85 -5.22
C GLU A 151 12.29 -33.71 -5.39
N ILE A 152 13.02 -34.83 -5.33
CA ILE A 152 14.45 -34.86 -5.64
C ILE A 152 14.59 -34.99 -7.15
N LEU A 153 14.78 -33.87 -7.83
CA LEU A 153 14.93 -33.83 -9.30
C LEU A 153 16.40 -33.90 -9.72
N HIS A 154 17.30 -33.34 -8.90
CA HIS A 154 18.75 -33.28 -9.08
C HIS A 154 19.50 -33.34 -7.73
N GLU A 155 20.82 -33.52 -7.75
CA GLU A 155 21.68 -33.64 -6.55
C GLU A 155 21.59 -32.44 -5.60
N ASN A 156 21.28 -31.24 -6.13
CA ASN A 156 21.08 -30.01 -5.35
C ASN A 156 19.62 -29.75 -4.95
N SER A 157 18.74 -30.75 -5.01
CA SER A 157 17.33 -30.57 -4.66
C SER A 157 17.14 -30.42 -3.16
N ALA A 158 16.12 -29.66 -2.76
CA ALA A 158 15.68 -29.63 -1.37
C ALA A 158 15.30 -31.03 -0.89
N ASP A 159 15.50 -31.29 0.40
CA ASP A 159 14.89 -32.42 1.08
C ASP A 159 13.35 -32.36 0.88
N PRO A 160 12.74 -33.40 0.29
CA PRO A 160 11.29 -33.48 0.09
C PRO A 160 10.46 -33.24 1.36
N GLY A 161 11.02 -33.57 2.53
CA GLY A 161 10.37 -33.41 3.83
C GLY A 161 10.22 -31.96 4.30
N ILE A 162 10.98 -31.02 3.75
CA ILE A 162 10.94 -29.60 4.16
C ILE A 162 9.55 -29.01 3.90
N ARG A 163 9.03 -29.17 2.69
CA ARG A 163 7.78 -28.51 2.29
C ARG A 163 6.58 -28.96 3.13
N PRO A 164 6.32 -30.27 3.34
CA PRO A 164 5.27 -30.72 4.25
C PRO A 164 5.42 -30.18 5.67
N ALA A 165 6.64 -30.20 6.23
CA ALA A 165 6.91 -29.74 7.58
C ALA A 165 6.62 -28.23 7.76
N VAL A 166 7.08 -27.41 6.81
CA VAL A 166 6.82 -25.97 6.78
C VAL A 166 5.32 -25.67 6.62
N LEU A 167 4.63 -26.36 5.71
CA LEU A 167 3.18 -26.17 5.52
C LEU A 167 2.37 -26.57 6.74
N GLN A 168 2.70 -27.69 7.38
CA GLN A 168 2.06 -28.09 8.63
C GLN A 168 2.22 -27.02 9.70
N ARG A 169 3.44 -26.47 9.86
CA ARG A 169 3.69 -25.43 10.84
C ARG A 169 2.97 -24.12 10.54
N LEU A 170 2.92 -23.72 9.26
CA LEU A 170 2.22 -22.53 8.81
C LEU A 170 0.70 -22.66 8.97
N ARG A 171 0.11 -23.84 8.74
CA ARG A 171 -1.32 -24.06 8.98
C ARG A 171 -1.71 -23.82 10.44
N ILE A 172 -0.81 -24.13 11.37
CA ILE A 172 -1.04 -23.93 12.81
C ILE A 172 -0.84 -22.46 13.20
N GLY A 173 0.21 -21.80 12.69
CA GLY A 173 0.65 -20.50 13.23
C GLY A 173 0.37 -19.28 12.36
N ALA A 174 0.15 -19.43 11.05
CA ALA A 174 0.04 -18.28 10.15
C ALA A 174 -1.22 -17.45 10.41
N GLU A 175 -2.34 -18.10 10.72
CA GLU A 175 -3.59 -17.40 11.05
C GLU A 175 -3.45 -16.57 12.33
N ALA A 176 -2.78 -17.12 13.35
CA ALA A 176 -2.54 -16.43 14.63
C ALA A 176 -1.72 -15.15 14.49
N VAL A 177 -0.86 -15.07 13.46
CA VAL A 177 -0.03 -13.88 13.18
C VAL A 177 -0.55 -13.05 12.00
N ASP A 178 -1.79 -13.28 11.57
CA ASP A 178 -2.45 -12.58 10.45
C ASP A 178 -1.66 -12.67 9.13
N TRP A 179 -1.07 -13.83 8.85
CA TRP A 179 -0.40 -14.13 7.58
C TRP A 179 -1.28 -14.97 6.68
N GLN A 180 -1.43 -14.50 5.44
CA GLN A 180 -1.99 -15.27 4.34
C GLN A 180 -0.87 -16.11 3.70
N VAL A 181 -1.07 -17.42 3.66
CA VAL A 181 -0.17 -18.39 3.03
C VAL A 181 -0.55 -18.55 1.56
N LEU A 182 0.39 -18.26 0.65
CA LEU A 182 0.21 -18.43 -0.80
C LEU A 182 1.19 -19.48 -1.30
N GLU A 183 0.69 -20.68 -1.58
CA GLU A 183 1.48 -21.82 -2.03
C GLU A 183 1.79 -21.72 -3.53
N LYS A 184 3.06 -21.99 -3.91
CA LYS A 184 3.49 -22.13 -5.31
C LYS A 184 4.32 -23.40 -5.48
N ALA A 185 4.61 -23.78 -6.72
CA ALA A 185 5.27 -25.04 -7.06
C ALA A 185 6.64 -25.27 -6.37
N GLY A 186 7.36 -24.25 -5.90
CA GLY A 186 8.64 -24.42 -5.18
C GLY A 186 8.92 -23.38 -4.09
N SER A 187 7.91 -22.60 -3.70
CA SER A 187 8.04 -21.55 -2.71
C SER A 187 6.71 -21.25 -2.07
N ILE A 188 6.71 -20.80 -0.83
CA ILE A 188 5.54 -20.36 -0.10
C ILE A 188 5.70 -18.86 0.15
N THR A 189 4.75 -18.05 -0.29
CA THR A 189 4.75 -16.61 -0.02
C THR A 189 3.85 -16.31 1.17
N LEU A 190 4.41 -15.71 2.20
CA LEU A 190 3.71 -15.21 3.37
C LEU A 190 3.40 -13.72 3.16
N ARG A 191 2.11 -13.38 3.18
CA ARG A 191 1.63 -12.02 2.99
C ARG A 191 0.90 -11.55 4.25
N PRO A 192 1.24 -10.40 4.82
CA PRO A 192 0.51 -9.84 5.95
C PRO A 192 -0.88 -9.41 5.52
N MET A 193 -1.90 -9.78 6.28
CA MET A 193 -3.29 -9.40 6.02
C MET A 193 -3.57 -7.92 6.39
N GLY A 194 -2.60 -7.24 6.99
CA GLY A 194 -2.73 -5.90 7.57
C GLY A 194 -3.13 -5.98 9.04
N THR A 195 -3.21 -4.85 9.76
CA THR A 195 -3.71 -4.83 11.14
C THR A 195 -5.23 -4.68 11.15
N ALA A 196 -5.90 -5.50 11.94
CA ALA A 196 -7.35 -5.39 12.11
C ALA A 196 -7.68 -4.08 12.84
N PRO A 197 -8.72 -3.33 12.42
CA PRO A 197 -9.15 -2.16 13.16
C PRO A 197 -9.64 -2.58 14.54
N THR A 198 -9.35 -1.78 15.57
CA THR A 198 -9.91 -2.00 16.90
C THR A 198 -11.43 -1.86 16.87
N LYS A 199 -12.14 -2.45 17.84
CA LYS A 199 -13.61 -2.35 17.92
C LYS A 199 -14.07 -0.87 17.89
N ILE A 200 -13.37 -0.01 18.62
CA ILE A 200 -13.65 1.44 18.68
C ILE A 200 -13.41 2.11 17.32
N GLN A 201 -12.30 1.80 16.65
CA GLN A 201 -12.02 2.35 15.32
C GLN A 201 -13.06 1.91 14.28
N ARG A 202 -13.49 0.65 14.33
CA ARG A 202 -14.55 0.13 13.45
C ARG A 202 -15.86 0.90 13.66
N VAL A 203 -16.29 1.07 14.90
CA VAL A 203 -17.50 1.84 15.23
C VAL A 203 -17.38 3.29 14.77
N ARG A 204 -16.26 3.96 15.06
CA ARG A 204 -16.05 5.36 14.65
C ARG A 204 -16.10 5.53 13.14
N ARG A 205 -15.45 4.65 12.39
CA ARG A 205 -15.50 4.63 10.91
C ARG A 205 -16.94 4.42 10.44
N PHE A 206 -17.66 3.48 11.02
CA PHE A 206 -19.04 3.20 10.65
C PHE A 206 -19.95 4.41 10.86
N VAL A 207 -19.93 5.01 12.05
CA VAL A 207 -20.77 6.18 12.38
C VAL A 207 -20.47 7.36 11.46
N PHE A 208 -19.20 7.60 11.14
CA PHE A 208 -18.82 8.72 10.27
C PHE A 208 -19.27 8.53 8.82
N PHE A 209 -19.20 7.30 8.30
CA PHE A 209 -19.46 7.02 6.88
C PHE A 209 -20.89 6.57 6.57
N VAL A 210 -21.66 6.09 7.56
CA VAL A 210 -22.98 5.49 7.30
C VAL A 210 -23.96 6.48 6.70
N ILE A 211 -24.04 7.70 7.25
CA ILE A 211 -24.98 8.73 6.78
C ILE A 211 -24.68 9.11 5.33
N PRO A 212 -23.48 9.61 4.97
CA PRO A 212 -23.20 10.02 3.60
C PRO A 212 -23.31 8.85 2.61
N MET A 213 -22.88 7.63 2.99
CA MET A 213 -22.98 6.47 2.08
C MET A 213 -24.43 6.05 1.83
N CYS A 214 -25.27 5.96 2.86
CA CYS A 214 -26.68 5.63 2.67
C CYS A 214 -27.43 6.70 1.87
N THR A 215 -27.12 7.99 2.09
CA THR A 215 -27.75 9.09 1.34
C THR A 215 -27.37 9.03 -0.13
N ILE A 216 -26.07 8.96 -0.46
CA ILE A 216 -25.61 8.91 -1.85
C ILE A 216 -26.14 7.66 -2.54
N MET A 217 -25.97 6.49 -1.93
CA MET A 217 -26.41 5.24 -2.55
C MET A 217 -27.93 5.17 -2.70
N GLY A 218 -28.67 5.60 -1.68
CA GLY A 218 -30.12 5.69 -1.72
C GLY A 218 -30.61 6.49 -2.92
N PHE A 219 -30.12 7.72 -3.11
CA PHE A 219 -30.53 8.54 -4.25
C PHE A 219 -30.04 8.00 -5.59
N THR A 220 -28.81 7.50 -5.67
CA THR A 220 -28.30 6.94 -6.94
C THR A 220 -29.09 5.72 -7.41
N PHE A 221 -29.43 4.78 -6.51
CA PHE A 221 -30.20 3.59 -6.89
C PHE A 221 -31.68 3.87 -7.07
N ARG A 222 -32.23 4.86 -6.36
CA ARG A 222 -33.56 5.39 -6.62
C ARG A 222 -33.68 5.93 -8.04
N ASP A 223 -32.74 6.80 -8.43
CA ASP A 223 -32.72 7.40 -9.76
C ASP A 223 -32.45 6.34 -10.85
N LEU A 224 -31.63 5.33 -10.55
CA LEU A 224 -31.37 4.20 -11.46
C LEU A 224 -32.59 3.29 -11.67
N ALA A 225 -33.40 3.08 -10.63
CA ALA A 225 -34.59 2.23 -10.70
C ALA A 225 -35.75 2.87 -11.48
N GLY A 226 -35.72 4.20 -11.67
CA GLY A 226 -36.73 4.94 -12.40
C GLY A 226 -38.07 5.08 -11.66
N SER A 227 -39.02 5.78 -12.28
CA SER A 227 -40.28 6.20 -11.63
C SER A 227 -41.22 5.06 -11.23
N THR A 228 -41.04 3.86 -11.79
CA THR A 228 -41.89 2.70 -11.49
C THR A 228 -41.40 1.90 -10.28
N LEU A 229 -40.12 2.05 -9.89
CA LEU A 229 -39.48 1.27 -8.82
C LEU A 229 -38.68 2.16 -7.85
N GLU A 230 -39.11 3.41 -7.68
CA GLU A 230 -38.39 4.43 -6.90
C GLU A 230 -38.13 3.97 -5.46
N GLU A 231 -39.15 3.46 -4.78
CA GLU A 231 -39.04 3.01 -3.39
C GLU A 231 -38.14 1.77 -3.25
N GLN A 232 -38.23 0.82 -4.19
CA GLN A 232 -37.37 -0.37 -4.19
C GLN A 232 -35.91 0.00 -4.46
N GLY A 233 -35.67 0.94 -5.39
CA GLY A 233 -34.35 1.49 -5.67
C GLY A 233 -33.75 2.21 -4.47
N LEU A 234 -34.54 3.04 -3.78
CA LEU A 234 -34.11 3.74 -2.57
C LEU A 234 -33.75 2.75 -1.44
N ALA A 235 -34.63 1.78 -1.17
CA ALA A 235 -34.41 0.77 -0.14
C ALA A 235 -33.15 -0.08 -0.44
N PHE A 236 -32.98 -0.50 -1.69
CA PHE A 236 -31.78 -1.23 -2.12
C PHE A 236 -30.51 -0.39 -1.97
N GLY A 237 -30.56 0.89 -2.35
CA GLY A 237 -29.45 1.83 -2.20
C GLY A 237 -29.03 2.02 -0.75
N ILE A 238 -29.99 2.20 0.16
CA ILE A 238 -29.72 2.30 1.61
C ILE A 238 -29.12 0.99 2.14
N GLY A 239 -29.69 -0.16 1.77
CA GLY A 239 -29.17 -1.47 2.20
C GLY A 239 -27.73 -1.72 1.72
N SER A 240 -27.44 -1.34 0.46
CA SER A 240 -26.10 -1.41 -0.11
C SER A 240 -25.13 -0.44 0.56
N GLY A 241 -25.60 0.76 0.92
CA GLY A 241 -24.84 1.76 1.68
C GLY A 241 -24.44 1.26 3.06
N LEU A 242 -25.36 0.62 3.78
CA LEU A 242 -25.07 -0.03 5.07
C LEU A 242 -24.02 -1.14 4.92
N LEU A 243 -24.19 -2.02 3.92
CA LEU A 243 -23.26 -3.11 3.66
C LEU A 243 -21.85 -2.61 3.34
N LEU A 244 -21.72 -1.66 2.42
CA LEU A 244 -20.42 -1.10 2.04
C LEU A 244 -19.77 -0.36 3.20
N THR A 245 -20.54 0.37 3.99
CA THR A 245 -20.01 1.02 5.21
C THR A 245 -19.52 -0.01 6.23
N ALA A 246 -20.21 -1.14 6.39
CA ALA A 246 -19.77 -2.24 7.24
C ALA A 246 -18.46 -2.88 6.74
N LEU A 247 -18.31 -3.06 5.42
CA LEU A 247 -17.08 -3.57 4.81
C LEU A 247 -15.92 -2.56 4.88
N LEU A 248 -16.19 -1.27 4.72
CA LEU A 248 -15.19 -0.19 4.82
C LEU A 248 -14.71 0.01 6.25
N SER A 249 -15.63 0.01 7.22
CA SER A 249 -15.28 0.02 8.65
C SER A 249 -14.49 -1.24 9.04
N SER A 250 -14.75 -2.33 8.31
CA SER A 250 -13.98 -3.57 8.16
C SER A 250 -12.47 -3.46 8.00
N TYR A 251 -12.09 -2.44 7.24
CA TYR A 251 -10.89 -2.49 6.43
C TYR A 251 -9.62 -2.53 7.29
N ARG A 252 -8.78 -3.54 7.01
CA ARG A 252 -7.48 -3.74 7.66
C ARG A 252 -6.45 -2.78 7.09
N ASP A 253 -5.67 -2.18 7.96
CA ASP A 253 -4.60 -1.29 7.52
C ASP A 253 -3.42 -2.11 6.97
N ARG A 254 -3.04 -1.83 5.71
CA ARG A 254 -1.96 -2.52 4.98
C ARG A 254 -0.81 -1.58 4.63
N SER A 255 -0.78 -0.38 5.22
CA SER A 255 0.27 0.62 4.99
C SER A 255 1.60 0.29 5.67
N GLY A 256 1.61 -0.74 6.54
CA GLY A 256 2.80 -1.32 7.15
C GLY A 256 3.85 -1.81 6.16
#